data_AF-A0A354IR13-F1
#
_entry.id   AF-A0A354IR13-F1
#
_cell.length_a   1.000
_cell.length_b   1.000
_cell.length_c   1.000
_cell.angle_alpha   90.00
_cell.angle_beta   90.00
_cell.angle_gamma   90.00
#
_symmetry.space_group_name_H-M   'P 1'
#
loop_
_entity.id
_entity.type
_entity.pdbx_description
1 polymer ?
#
loop_
_entity_poly.entity_id
_entity_poly.type
_entity_poly.pdbx_seq_one_letter_code
_entity_poly.pdbx_strand_id
1 'polypeptide(L)'
;MKFLSNMKIGHRLALGFAVVLALSILVTAISIVKLNSVAAAAEQMLDQPIKKERLIGDWASNISVAVIRTSAIIKSSDPSLTDFFAKNIEETNAKATMYLKDVKALLTTPEETAIFEKMIALRDGYAGGRKEAVRLKSEGKSEEAMQVHDKVYIPAANAYQANIQALVALQRRQVDALRDEIRTTRNDSSRTMVLLGVLSVAFGSLCAWWLTRSITRPVQSAVALARRVAAGDLTSRSETHARDEIGVLQNTLADMNAKLHGLVTGIRSGAHAIATASSEIAAGNLDLSSRTEQQASSLEETASSMEELNSTVSQNADNARQASMLATSASEVAGRGGVVVAQVVDTMASINESSKKIADIIGV
;
A
#
# COMPACT_ATOMS: atom_id res chain seq x y z
N MET A 1 13.88 -8.73 -6.98
CA MET A 1 12.87 -8.12 -6.07
C MET A 1 13.41 -7.58 -4.73
N LYS A 2 14.65 -7.87 -4.29
CA LYS A 2 15.22 -7.31 -3.02
C LYS A 2 15.56 -5.80 -3.07
N PHE A 3 15.72 -5.21 -4.26
CA PHE A 3 16.09 -3.80 -4.41
C PHE A 3 14.91 -2.86 -4.09
N LEU A 4 13.71 -3.18 -4.57
CA LEU A 4 12.51 -2.38 -4.35
C LEU A 4 12.03 -2.45 -2.89
N SER A 5 12.23 -3.58 -2.19
CA SER A 5 11.85 -3.77 -0.79
C SER A 5 12.72 -3.02 0.23
N ASN A 6 13.78 -2.34 -0.22
CA ASN A 6 14.61 -1.48 0.61
C ASN A 6 14.45 0.01 0.25
N MET A 7 13.63 0.35 -0.75
CA MET A 7 13.36 1.74 -1.10
C MET A 7 12.44 2.39 -0.06
N LYS A 8 12.63 3.69 0.12
CA LYS A 8 11.73 4.52 0.93
C LYS A 8 10.28 4.46 0.44
N ILE A 9 9.30 4.46 1.35
CA ILE A 9 7.86 4.37 1.02
C ILE A 9 7.45 5.43 -0.01
N GLY A 10 7.90 6.67 0.18
CA GLY A 10 7.61 7.77 -0.74
C GLY A 10 8.09 7.51 -2.18
N HIS A 11 9.27 6.91 -2.34
CA HIS A 11 9.80 6.57 -3.66
C HIS A 11 9.05 5.38 -4.30
N ARG A 12 8.61 4.40 -3.49
CA ARG A 12 7.77 3.30 -4.01
C ARG A 12 6.42 3.80 -4.50
N LEU A 13 5.77 4.67 -3.73
CA LEU A 13 4.52 5.32 -4.12
C LEU A 13 4.71 6.15 -5.39
N ALA A 14 5.72 7.03 -5.41
CA ALA A 14 6.02 7.86 -6.57
C ALA A 14 6.29 7.02 -7.83
N LEU A 15 7.06 5.94 -7.72
CA LEU A 15 7.33 5.03 -8.84
C LEU A 15 6.06 4.29 -9.30
N GLY A 16 5.24 3.82 -8.37
CA GLY A 16 3.95 3.20 -8.68
C GLY A 16 3.02 4.15 -9.44
N PHE A 17 2.86 5.39 -8.97
CA PHE A 17 2.07 6.40 -9.66
C PHE A 17 2.68 6.82 -11.00
N ALA A 18 4.01 7.00 -11.06
CA ALA A 18 4.71 7.38 -12.28
C ALA A 18 4.51 6.34 -13.39
N VAL A 19 4.58 5.05 -13.06
CA VAL A 19 4.36 3.97 -14.04
C VAL A 19 2.90 3.96 -14.54
N VAL A 20 1.92 4.12 -13.64
CA VAL A 20 0.50 4.20 -14.04
C VAL A 20 0.22 5.43 -14.90
N LEU A 21 0.77 6.59 -14.55
CA LEU A 21 0.64 7.81 -15.33
C LEU A 21 1.33 7.70 -16.69
N ALA A 22 2.54 7.13 -16.75
CA ALA A 22 3.25 6.89 -18.00
C ALA A 22 2.47 5.94 -18.93
N LEU A 23 1.90 4.87 -18.38
CA LEU A 23 1.01 3.98 -19.13
C LEU A 23 -0.23 4.72 -19.64
N SER A 24 -0.87 5.54 -18.81
CA SER A 24 -2.03 6.34 -19.21
C SER A 24 -1.71 7.31 -20.36
N ILE A 25 -0.58 8.01 -20.27
CA ILE A 25 -0.09 8.91 -21.32
C ILE A 25 0.18 8.12 -22.61
N LEU A 26 0.85 6.97 -22.52
CA LEU A 26 1.17 6.12 -23.67
C LEU A 26 -0.09 5.59 -24.36
N VAL A 27 -1.07 5.11 -23.58
CA VAL A 27 -2.37 4.67 -24.12
C VAL A 27 -3.09 5.82 -24.81
N THR A 28 -3.10 7.01 -24.21
CA THR A 28 -3.73 8.20 -24.77
C THR A 28 -3.06 8.64 -26.07
N ALA A 29 -1.72 8.66 -26.12
CA ALA A 29 -0.95 9.01 -27.31
C ALA A 29 -1.24 8.05 -28.47
N ILE A 30 -1.23 6.74 -28.23
CA ILE A 30 -1.58 5.73 -29.24
C ILE A 30 -3.02 5.91 -29.72
N SER A 31 -3.94 6.19 -28.80
CA SER A 31 -5.35 6.42 -29.12
C SER A 31 -5.55 7.62 -30.05
N ILE A 32 -4.86 8.73 -29.78
CA ILE A 32 -4.89 9.93 -30.63
C ILE A 32 -4.35 9.62 -32.02
N VAL A 33 -3.22 8.92 -32.13
CA VAL A 33 -2.63 8.54 -33.43
C VAL A 33 -3.60 7.67 -34.24
N LYS A 34 -4.21 6.66 -33.62
CA LYS A 34 -5.18 5.78 -34.28
C LYS A 34 -6.45 6.50 -34.69
N LEU A 35 -6.98 7.39 -33.84
CA LEU A 35 -8.16 8.19 -34.14
C LEU A 35 -7.91 9.16 -35.30
N ASN A 36 -6.76 9.82 -35.32
CA ASN A 36 -6.37 10.71 -36.42
C ASN A 36 -6.18 9.96 -37.74
N SER A 37 -5.65 8.73 -37.70
CA SER A 37 -5.55 7.89 -38.91
C SER A 37 -6.92 7.53 -39.48
N VAL A 38 -7.90 7.21 -38.62
CA VAL A 38 -9.28 6.93 -39.06
C VAL A 38 -9.96 8.20 -39.58
N ALA A 39 -9.75 9.34 -38.92
CA ALA A 39 -10.30 10.63 -39.35
C ALA A 39 -9.74 11.06 -40.72
N ALA A 40 -8.42 10.98 -40.91
CA ALA A 40 -7.77 11.31 -42.18
C ALA A 40 -8.25 10.41 -43.33
N ALA A 41 -8.44 9.11 -43.08
CA ALA A 41 -8.98 8.19 -44.09
C ALA A 41 -10.45 8.54 -44.45
N ALA A 42 -11.26 8.94 -43.46
CA ALA A 42 -12.64 9.38 -43.70
C ALA A 42 -12.72 10.71 -44.46
N GLU A 43 -11.85 11.68 -44.17
CA GLU A 43 -11.75 12.94 -44.92
C GLU A 43 -11.31 12.69 -46.36
N GLN A 44 -10.28 11.85 -46.56
CA GLN A 44 -9.81 11.49 -47.90
C GLN A 44 -10.91 10.83 -48.75
N MET A 45 -11.80 10.03 -48.14
CA MET A 45 -12.96 9.43 -48.80
C MET A 45 -13.99 10.49 -49.26
N LEU A 46 -14.19 11.56 -48.48
CA LEU A 46 -15.14 12.62 -48.80
C LEU A 46 -14.65 13.52 -49.93
N ASP A 47 -13.37 13.90 -49.91
CA ASP A 47 -12.83 14.92 -50.82
C ASP A 47 -12.69 14.46 -52.27
N GLN A 48 -12.33 13.19 -52.48
CA GLN A 48 -12.07 12.66 -53.81
C GLN A 48 -13.04 11.57 -54.27
N PRO A 49 -13.09 10.36 -53.66
CA PRO A 49 -13.97 9.29 -54.12
C PRO A 49 -15.46 9.64 -54.14
N ILE A 50 -15.99 10.25 -53.07
CA ILE A 50 -17.41 10.63 -53.01
C ILE A 50 -17.71 11.81 -53.94
N LYS A 51 -16.83 12.81 -54.02
CA LYS A 51 -16.99 13.92 -54.96
C LYS A 51 -17.03 13.43 -56.40
N LYS A 52 -16.11 12.51 -56.77
CA LYS A 52 -16.05 11.88 -58.09
C LYS A 52 -17.32 11.07 -58.39
N GLU A 53 -17.78 10.25 -57.44
CA GLU A 53 -19.03 9.48 -57.55
C GLU A 53 -20.24 10.37 -57.83
N ARG A 54 -20.39 11.45 -57.07
CA ARG A 54 -21.49 12.41 -57.25
C ARG A 54 -21.46 13.08 -58.61
N LEU A 55 -20.30 13.57 -59.05
CA LEU A 55 -20.17 14.21 -60.37
C LEU A 55 -20.51 13.24 -61.51
N ILE A 56 -20.07 11.99 -61.44
CA ILE A 56 -20.37 10.97 -62.46
C ILE A 56 -21.86 10.59 -62.42
N GLY A 57 -22.44 10.45 -61.23
CA GLY A 57 -23.87 10.17 -61.04
C GLY A 57 -24.76 11.30 -61.57
N ASP A 58 -24.42 12.55 -61.27
CA ASP A 58 -25.11 13.73 -61.78
C ASP A 58 -24.96 13.83 -63.30
N TRP A 59 -23.79 13.50 -63.85
CA TRP A 59 -23.59 13.45 -65.29
C TRP A 59 -24.46 12.37 -65.95
N ALA A 60 -24.61 11.21 -65.32
CA ALA A 60 -25.46 10.13 -65.81
C ALA A 60 -26.94 10.55 -65.81
N SER A 61 -27.38 11.22 -64.74
CA SER A 61 -28.71 11.83 -64.66
C SER A 61 -28.92 12.87 -65.76
N ASN A 62 -27.95 13.77 -65.96
CA ASN A 62 -27.99 14.80 -67.00
C ASN A 62 -28.12 14.21 -68.42
N ILE A 63 -27.41 13.10 -68.70
CA ILE A 63 -27.53 12.37 -69.97
C ILE A 63 -28.91 11.71 -70.08
N SER A 64 -29.42 11.08 -69.02
CA SER A 64 -30.75 10.47 -69.01
C SER A 64 -31.86 11.48 -69.33
N VAL A 65 -31.82 12.64 -68.69
CA VAL A 65 -32.74 13.75 -68.97
C VAL A 65 -32.60 14.22 -70.43
N ALA A 66 -31.38 14.37 -70.94
CA ALA A 66 -31.17 14.78 -72.33
C ALA A 66 -31.72 13.78 -73.34
N VAL A 67 -31.56 12.47 -73.09
CA VAL A 67 -32.09 11.40 -73.96
C VAL A 67 -33.61 11.41 -74.01
N ILE A 68 -34.26 11.48 -72.86
CA ILE A 68 -35.73 11.53 -72.77
C ILE A 68 -36.25 12.80 -73.45
N ARG A 69 -35.63 13.96 -73.17
CA ARG A 69 -36.03 15.25 -73.74
C ARG A 69 -35.87 15.29 -75.27
N THR A 70 -34.74 14.82 -75.79
CA THR A 70 -34.54 14.74 -77.25
C THR A 70 -35.56 13.80 -77.90
N SER A 71 -35.85 12.65 -77.27
CA SER A 71 -36.88 11.73 -77.74
C SER A 71 -38.27 12.40 -77.76
N ALA A 72 -38.61 13.16 -76.71
CA ALA A 72 -39.87 13.89 -76.64
C ALA A 72 -40.01 14.96 -77.74
N ILE A 73 -38.96 15.75 -78.00
CA ILE A 73 -38.95 16.77 -79.06
C ILE A 73 -39.16 16.13 -80.43
N ILE A 74 -38.48 15.02 -80.73
CA ILE A 74 -38.54 14.39 -82.05
C ILE A 74 -39.88 13.69 -82.27
N LYS A 75 -40.36 12.95 -81.26
CA LYS A 75 -41.60 12.15 -81.35
C LYS A 75 -42.88 12.98 -81.26
N SER A 76 -42.84 14.16 -80.66
CA SER A 76 -44.02 15.02 -80.54
C SER A 76 -44.39 15.70 -81.86
N SER A 77 -45.68 15.95 -82.04
CA SER A 77 -46.22 16.79 -83.13
C SER A 77 -46.25 18.28 -82.77
N ASP A 78 -45.99 18.66 -81.51
CA ASP A 78 -45.98 20.06 -81.06
C ASP A 78 -44.66 20.75 -81.43
N PRO A 79 -44.67 21.76 -82.32
CA PRO A 79 -43.46 22.46 -82.75
C PRO A 79 -42.85 23.35 -81.66
N SER A 80 -43.62 23.73 -80.63
CA SER A 80 -43.16 24.64 -79.57
C SER A 80 -42.18 23.98 -78.59
N LEU A 81 -42.09 22.64 -78.57
CA LEU A 81 -41.26 21.92 -77.61
C LEU A 81 -39.76 22.21 -77.74
N THR A 82 -39.28 22.50 -78.94
CA THR A 82 -37.86 22.87 -79.14
C THR A 82 -37.53 24.15 -78.39
N ASP A 83 -38.40 25.16 -78.50
CA ASP A 83 -38.24 26.45 -77.83
C ASP A 83 -38.48 26.34 -76.33
N PHE A 84 -39.51 25.56 -75.93
CA PHE A 84 -39.81 25.28 -74.53
C PHE A 84 -38.61 24.70 -73.78
N PHE A 85 -37.86 23.79 -74.43
CA PHE A 85 -36.68 23.15 -73.84
C PHE A 85 -35.36 23.89 -74.10
N ALA A 86 -35.33 24.98 -74.87
CA ALA A 86 -34.10 25.63 -75.30
C ALA A 86 -33.17 25.99 -74.11
N LYS A 87 -33.72 26.64 -73.08
CA LYS A 87 -32.97 26.99 -71.86
C LYS A 87 -32.43 25.75 -71.14
N ASN A 88 -33.25 24.71 -71.00
CA ASN A 88 -32.83 23.47 -70.36
C ASN A 88 -31.76 22.73 -71.18
N ILE A 89 -31.80 22.80 -72.51
CA ILE A 89 -30.75 22.28 -73.39
C ILE A 89 -29.43 23.02 -73.17
N GLU A 90 -29.46 24.35 -73.10
CA GLU A 90 -28.29 25.19 -72.81
C GLU A 90 -27.65 24.81 -71.46
N GLU A 91 -28.46 24.77 -70.38
CA GLU A 91 -28.00 24.41 -69.03
C GLU A 91 -27.40 23.00 -68.98
N THR A 92 -28.06 22.01 -69.59
CA THR A 92 -27.58 20.62 -69.57
C THR A 92 -26.32 20.42 -70.43
N ASN A 93 -26.14 21.20 -71.50
CA ASN A 93 -24.90 21.21 -72.28
C ASN A 93 -23.75 21.87 -71.52
N ALA A 94 -24.00 22.99 -70.82
CA ALA A 94 -23.00 23.64 -69.98
C ALA A 94 -22.54 22.71 -68.84
N LYS A 95 -23.49 22.05 -68.16
CA LYS A 95 -23.20 21.02 -67.14
C LYS A 95 -22.41 19.84 -67.71
N ALA A 96 -22.75 19.34 -68.91
CA ALA A 96 -22.01 18.25 -69.53
C ALA A 96 -20.55 18.60 -69.80
N THR A 97 -20.26 19.84 -70.22
CA THR A 97 -18.88 20.32 -70.43
C THR A 97 -18.13 20.43 -69.10
N MET A 98 -18.78 20.94 -68.06
CA MET A 98 -18.24 20.98 -66.69
C MET A 98 -17.93 19.58 -66.17
N TYR A 99 -18.88 18.64 -66.21
CA TYR A 99 -18.68 17.26 -65.75
C TYR A 99 -17.52 16.58 -66.50
N LEU A 100 -17.44 16.74 -67.82
CA LEU A 100 -16.35 16.16 -68.60
C LEU A 100 -14.98 16.67 -68.14
N LYS A 101 -14.84 17.97 -67.88
CA LYS A 101 -13.61 18.58 -67.38
C LYS A 101 -13.28 18.10 -65.96
N ASP A 102 -14.25 18.18 -65.05
CA ASP A 102 -14.04 17.96 -63.63
C ASP A 102 -13.86 16.47 -63.31
N VAL A 103 -14.62 15.58 -63.96
CA VAL A 103 -14.43 14.12 -63.83
C VAL A 103 -13.06 13.71 -64.35
N LYS A 104 -12.63 14.22 -65.53
CA LYS A 104 -11.31 13.91 -66.10
C LYS A 104 -10.17 14.27 -65.14
N ALA A 105 -10.30 15.39 -64.42
CA ALA A 105 -9.29 15.84 -63.47
C ALA A 105 -9.21 14.98 -62.19
N LEU A 106 -10.24 14.18 -61.89
CA LEU A 106 -10.34 13.35 -60.70
C LEU A 106 -10.07 11.86 -60.97
N LEU A 107 -9.82 11.47 -62.22
CA LEU A 107 -9.51 10.08 -62.56
C LEU A 107 -8.11 9.73 -62.04
N THR A 108 -8.00 8.63 -61.31
CA THR A 108 -6.76 8.22 -60.66
C THR A 108 -6.33 6.81 -61.03
N THR A 109 -7.24 5.97 -61.56
CA THR A 109 -6.93 4.58 -61.90
C THR A 109 -6.94 4.33 -63.41
N PRO A 110 -6.13 3.37 -63.93
CA PRO A 110 -6.16 3.00 -65.34
C PRO A 110 -7.54 2.50 -65.82
N GLU A 111 -8.27 1.81 -64.96
CA GLU A 111 -9.62 1.29 -65.26
C GLU A 111 -10.62 2.43 -65.44
N GLU A 112 -10.59 3.44 -64.58
CA GLU A 112 -11.40 4.66 -64.73
C GLU A 112 -11.12 5.38 -66.04
N THR A 113 -9.83 5.58 -66.36
CA THR A 113 -9.40 6.25 -67.59
C THR A 113 -9.87 5.48 -68.82
N ALA A 114 -9.76 4.15 -68.83
CA ALA A 114 -10.21 3.33 -69.95
C ALA A 114 -11.73 3.43 -70.19
N ILE A 115 -12.54 3.40 -69.12
CA ILE A 115 -14.00 3.58 -69.23
C ILE A 115 -14.32 5.00 -69.70
N PHE A 116 -13.65 6.02 -69.15
CA PHE A 116 -13.85 7.42 -69.56
C PHE A 116 -13.47 7.67 -71.02
N GLU A 117 -12.36 7.14 -71.52
CA GLU A 117 -11.98 7.28 -72.93
C GLU A 117 -12.99 6.62 -73.87
N LYS A 118 -13.48 5.43 -73.50
CA LYS A 118 -14.59 4.78 -74.22
C LYS A 118 -15.85 5.63 -74.20
N MET A 119 -16.14 6.29 -73.09
CA MET A 119 -17.26 7.23 -72.96
C MET A 119 -17.12 8.41 -73.93
N ILE A 120 -15.93 9.00 -74.05
CA ILE A 120 -15.66 10.10 -74.97
C ILE A 120 -15.82 9.65 -76.43
N ALA A 121 -15.32 8.46 -76.79
CA ALA A 121 -15.48 7.94 -78.15
C ALA A 121 -16.97 7.73 -78.54
N LEU A 122 -17.81 7.34 -77.58
CA LEU A 122 -19.26 7.18 -77.79
C LEU A 122 -20.01 8.51 -77.86
N ARG A 123 -19.46 9.58 -77.28
CA ARG A 123 -20.10 10.90 -77.20
C ARG A 123 -20.31 11.52 -78.58
N ASP A 124 -19.38 11.32 -79.51
CA ASP A 124 -19.47 11.94 -80.85
C ASP A 124 -20.64 11.38 -81.66
N GLY A 125 -20.86 10.06 -81.62
CA GLY A 125 -22.02 9.42 -82.25
C GLY A 125 -23.33 9.88 -81.61
N TYR A 126 -23.38 9.98 -80.29
CA TYR A 126 -24.53 10.51 -79.56
C TYR A 126 -24.84 11.98 -79.92
N ALA A 127 -23.81 12.84 -79.93
CA ALA A 127 -23.96 14.27 -80.20
C ALA A 127 -24.31 14.52 -81.68
N GLY A 128 -23.70 13.78 -82.60
CA GLY A 128 -23.97 13.83 -84.03
C GLY A 128 -25.40 13.39 -84.35
N GLY A 129 -25.82 12.22 -83.85
CA GLY A 129 -27.19 11.72 -84.02
C GLY A 129 -28.25 12.67 -83.45
N ARG A 130 -27.99 13.26 -82.28
CA ARG A 130 -28.87 14.30 -81.69
C ARG A 130 -28.99 15.52 -82.59
N LYS A 131 -27.84 16.06 -83.02
CA LYS A 131 -27.78 17.29 -83.83
C LYS A 131 -28.55 17.09 -85.14
N GLU A 132 -28.35 15.97 -85.81
CA GLU A 132 -28.99 15.68 -87.09
C GLU A 132 -30.50 15.46 -86.95
N ALA A 133 -30.94 14.68 -85.95
CA ALA A 133 -32.37 14.45 -85.74
C ALA A 133 -33.12 15.74 -85.36
N VAL A 134 -32.53 16.62 -84.54
CA VAL A 134 -33.11 17.93 -84.20
C VAL A 134 -33.12 18.87 -85.42
N ARG A 135 -32.06 18.86 -86.25
CA ARG A 135 -32.00 19.66 -87.49
C ARG A 135 -33.12 19.27 -88.45
N LEU A 136 -33.27 17.98 -88.75
CA LEU A 136 -34.33 17.47 -89.63
C LEU A 136 -35.73 17.81 -89.08
N LYS A 137 -35.92 17.72 -87.76
CA LYS A 137 -37.17 18.13 -87.10
C LYS A 137 -37.47 19.62 -87.30
N SER A 138 -36.45 20.49 -87.15
CA SER A 138 -36.60 21.94 -87.35
C SER A 138 -36.85 22.33 -88.81
N GLU A 139 -36.41 21.51 -89.76
CA GLU A 139 -36.68 21.66 -91.21
C GLU A 139 -38.05 21.10 -91.64
N GLY A 140 -38.87 20.62 -90.71
CA GLY A 140 -40.18 20.03 -90.99
C GLY A 140 -40.13 18.57 -91.48
N LYS A 141 -38.95 17.97 -91.61
CA LYS A 141 -38.73 16.59 -92.11
C LYS A 141 -38.90 15.56 -90.99
N SER A 142 -40.12 15.47 -90.45
CA SER A 142 -40.39 14.66 -89.24
C SER A 142 -40.12 13.16 -89.42
N GLU A 143 -40.39 12.59 -90.59
CA GLU A 143 -40.18 11.16 -90.86
C GLU A 143 -38.67 10.81 -90.93
N GLU A 144 -37.89 11.63 -91.64
CA GLU A 144 -36.42 11.50 -91.68
C GLU A 144 -35.81 11.69 -90.28
N ALA A 145 -36.29 12.68 -89.52
CA ALA A 145 -35.87 12.90 -88.14
C ALA A 145 -36.12 11.68 -87.23
N MET A 146 -37.27 11.02 -87.40
CA MET A 146 -37.62 9.81 -86.66
C MET A 146 -36.76 8.61 -87.06
N GLN A 147 -36.42 8.46 -88.35
CA GLN A 147 -35.48 7.43 -88.81
C GLN A 147 -34.07 7.63 -88.22
N VAL A 148 -33.54 8.86 -88.23
CA VAL A 148 -32.24 9.17 -87.60
C VAL A 148 -32.32 8.94 -86.09
N HIS A 149 -33.43 9.32 -85.45
CA HIS A 149 -33.64 9.07 -84.03
C HIS A 149 -33.55 7.58 -83.67
N ASP A 150 -34.33 6.74 -84.35
CA ASP A 150 -34.44 5.32 -84.00
C ASP A 150 -33.21 4.49 -84.43
N LYS A 151 -32.62 4.80 -85.59
CA LYS A 151 -31.51 3.99 -86.15
C LYS A 151 -30.12 4.47 -85.74
N VAL A 152 -29.95 5.75 -85.40
CA VAL A 152 -28.64 6.34 -85.11
C VAL A 152 -28.59 6.84 -83.67
N TYR A 153 -29.51 7.73 -83.28
CA TYR A 153 -29.44 8.38 -81.97
C TYR A 153 -29.68 7.42 -80.81
N ILE A 154 -30.77 6.62 -80.83
CA ILE A 154 -31.11 5.73 -79.72
C ILE A 154 -30.03 4.66 -79.47
N PRO A 155 -29.49 3.95 -80.47
CA PRO A 155 -28.39 3.02 -80.25
C PRO A 155 -27.14 3.69 -79.66
N ALA A 156 -26.76 4.87 -80.16
CA ALA A 156 -25.64 5.63 -79.63
C ALA A 156 -25.89 6.13 -78.20
N ALA A 157 -27.11 6.61 -77.90
CA ALA A 157 -27.53 7.04 -76.58
C ALA A 157 -27.50 5.87 -75.57
N ASN A 158 -28.01 4.70 -75.94
CA ASN A 158 -27.98 3.51 -75.10
C ASN A 158 -26.54 3.06 -74.80
N ALA A 159 -25.66 3.06 -75.81
CA ALA A 159 -24.25 2.73 -75.61
C ALA A 159 -23.55 3.73 -74.68
N TYR A 160 -23.81 5.03 -74.87
CA TYR A 160 -23.26 6.10 -74.04
C TYR A 160 -23.77 6.04 -72.60
N GLN A 161 -25.08 5.81 -72.40
CA GLN A 161 -25.68 5.61 -71.08
C GLN A 161 -25.15 4.36 -70.39
N ALA A 162 -25.05 3.23 -71.09
CA ALA A 162 -24.50 2.00 -70.51
C ALA A 162 -23.06 2.20 -70.04
N ASN A 163 -22.26 2.95 -70.80
CA ASN A 163 -20.87 3.19 -70.45
C ASN A 163 -20.71 4.12 -69.24
N ILE A 164 -21.50 5.19 -69.13
CA ILE A 164 -21.45 6.03 -67.91
C ILE A 164 -22.01 5.29 -66.69
N GLN A 165 -23.02 4.43 -66.86
CA GLN A 165 -23.50 3.58 -65.76
C GLN A 165 -22.44 2.57 -65.31
N ALA A 166 -21.61 2.04 -66.22
CA ALA A 166 -20.45 1.24 -65.85
C ALA A 166 -19.43 2.04 -65.02
N LEU A 167 -19.20 3.31 -65.36
CA LEU A 167 -18.33 4.20 -64.58
C LEU A 167 -18.93 4.52 -63.19
N VAL A 168 -20.23 4.77 -63.09
CA VAL A 168 -20.94 4.93 -61.80
C VAL A 168 -20.79 3.67 -60.95
N ALA A 169 -21.00 2.48 -61.54
CA ALA A 169 -20.90 1.21 -60.82
C ALA A 169 -19.47 0.95 -60.31
N LEU A 170 -18.45 1.22 -61.13
CA LEU A 170 -17.05 1.14 -60.71
C LEU A 170 -16.79 2.07 -59.52
N GLN A 171 -17.23 3.33 -59.61
CA GLN A 171 -16.98 4.31 -58.57
C GLN A 171 -17.69 3.97 -57.25
N ARG A 172 -18.93 3.47 -57.31
CA ARG A 172 -19.66 2.97 -56.13
C ARG A 172 -18.92 1.80 -55.48
N ARG A 173 -18.45 0.83 -56.28
CA ARG A 173 -17.67 -0.31 -55.78
C ARG A 173 -16.39 0.14 -55.08
N GLN A 174 -15.68 1.14 -55.62
CA GLN A 174 -14.48 1.69 -54.98
C GLN A 174 -14.81 2.42 -53.67
N VAL A 175 -15.89 3.21 -53.63
CA VAL A 175 -16.36 3.89 -52.41
C VAL A 175 -16.75 2.88 -51.33
N ASP A 176 -17.47 1.81 -51.70
CA ASP A 176 -17.85 0.75 -50.77
C ASP A 176 -16.63 -0.01 -50.23
N ALA A 177 -15.66 -0.34 -51.09
CA ALA A 177 -14.42 -0.98 -50.67
C ALA A 177 -13.61 -0.11 -49.68
N LEU A 178 -13.49 1.18 -49.96
CA LEU A 178 -12.82 2.13 -49.06
C LEU A 178 -13.57 2.28 -47.73
N ARG A 179 -14.90 2.28 -47.75
CA ARG A 179 -15.73 2.30 -46.54
C ARG A 179 -15.48 1.07 -45.68
N ASP A 180 -15.37 -0.12 -46.28
CA ASP A 180 -15.10 -1.37 -45.56
C ASP A 180 -13.68 -1.41 -44.97
N GLU A 181 -12.69 -0.85 -45.68
CA GLU A 181 -11.32 -0.69 -45.18
C GLU A 181 -11.27 0.24 -43.95
N ILE A 182 -11.96 1.39 -44.01
CA ILE A 182 -12.07 2.33 -42.89
C ILE A 182 -12.77 1.65 -41.70
N ARG A 183 -13.84 0.89 -41.94
CA ARG A 183 -14.56 0.16 -40.89
C ARG A 183 -13.69 -0.89 -40.22
N THR A 184 -12.92 -1.64 -41.00
CA THR A 184 -11.97 -2.65 -40.49
C THR A 184 -10.88 -1.98 -39.65
N THR A 185 -10.26 -0.92 -40.18
CA THR A 185 -9.24 -0.14 -39.47
C THR A 185 -9.78 0.46 -38.16
N ARG A 186 -11.02 0.96 -38.16
CA ARG A 186 -11.69 1.46 -36.95
C ARG A 186 -11.89 0.34 -35.93
N ASN A 187 -12.38 -0.82 -36.35
CA ASN A 187 -12.62 -1.95 -35.45
C ASN A 187 -11.31 -2.47 -34.84
N ASP A 188 -10.25 -2.60 -35.63
CA ASP A 188 -8.94 -3.04 -35.16
C ASP A 188 -8.31 -2.01 -34.21
N SER A 189 -8.46 -0.72 -34.52
CA SER A 189 -8.05 0.36 -33.63
C SER A 189 -8.80 0.31 -32.29
N SER A 190 -10.12 0.10 -32.33
CA SER A 190 -10.94 -0.02 -31.12
C SER A 190 -10.57 -1.24 -30.28
N ARG A 191 -10.38 -2.42 -30.91
CA ARG A 191 -9.92 -3.64 -30.22
C ARG A 191 -8.57 -3.44 -29.56
N THR A 192 -7.63 -2.82 -30.27
CA THR A 192 -6.29 -2.51 -29.73
C THR A 192 -6.38 -1.56 -28.54
N MET A 193 -7.21 -0.51 -28.62
CA MET A 193 -7.43 0.43 -27.51
C MET A 193 -8.06 -0.25 -26.29
N VAL A 194 -9.07 -1.10 -26.49
CA VAL A 194 -9.70 -1.88 -25.40
C VAL A 194 -8.67 -2.81 -24.75
N LEU A 195 -7.88 -3.52 -25.55
CA LEU A 195 -6.86 -4.44 -25.06
C LEU A 195 -5.79 -3.70 -24.25
N LEU A 196 -5.28 -2.57 -24.76
CA LEU A 196 -4.33 -1.71 -24.03
C LEU A 196 -4.94 -1.14 -22.75
N GLY A 197 -6.21 -0.74 -22.78
CA GLY A 197 -6.94 -0.27 -21.60
C GLY A 197 -7.06 -1.34 -20.52
N VAL A 198 -7.47 -2.56 -20.91
CA VAL A 198 -7.55 -3.72 -19.99
C VAL A 198 -6.18 -4.07 -19.41
N LEU A 199 -5.13 -4.11 -20.25
CA LEU A 199 -3.77 -4.38 -19.77
C LEU A 199 -3.27 -3.30 -18.81
N SER A 200 -3.55 -2.02 -19.11
CA SER A 200 -3.17 -0.90 -18.24
C SER A 200 -3.87 -0.97 -16.89
N VAL A 201 -5.17 -1.28 -16.87
CA VAL A 201 -5.94 -1.48 -15.62
C VAL A 201 -5.42 -2.69 -14.86
N ALA A 202 -5.22 -3.83 -15.51
CA ALA A 202 -4.71 -5.05 -14.88
C ALA A 202 -3.32 -4.82 -14.26
N PHE A 203 -2.44 -4.13 -14.98
CA PHE A 203 -1.11 -3.78 -14.50
C PHE A 203 -1.18 -2.80 -13.33
N GLY A 204 -2.01 -1.77 -13.42
CA GLY A 204 -2.26 -0.81 -12.34
C GLY A 204 -2.80 -1.48 -11.08
N SER A 205 -3.75 -2.41 -11.22
CA SER A 205 -4.28 -3.22 -10.11
C SER A 205 -3.22 -4.13 -9.49
N LEU A 206 -2.36 -4.76 -10.31
CA LEU A 206 -1.26 -5.59 -9.81
C LEU A 206 -0.23 -4.75 -9.04
N CYS A 207 0.15 -3.58 -9.56
CA CYS A 207 1.03 -2.64 -8.87
C CYS A 207 0.41 -2.15 -7.56
N ALA A 208 -0.87 -1.79 -7.56
CA ALA A 208 -1.59 -1.36 -6.36
C ALA A 208 -1.62 -2.48 -5.30
N TRP A 209 -2.02 -3.69 -5.69
CA TRP A 209 -2.03 -4.85 -4.81
C TRP A 209 -0.66 -5.16 -4.21
N TRP A 210 0.38 -5.14 -5.05
CA TRP A 210 1.76 -5.36 -4.62
C TRP A 210 2.23 -4.29 -3.64
N LEU A 211 1.96 -3.01 -3.95
CA LEU A 211 2.32 -1.88 -3.10
C LEU A 211 1.60 -1.93 -1.76
N THR A 212 0.29 -2.17 -1.76
CA THR A 212 -0.51 -2.36 -0.55
C THR A 212 0.08 -3.49 0.29
N ARG A 213 0.32 -4.67 -0.29
CA ARG A 213 0.88 -5.82 0.44
C ARG A 213 2.29 -5.54 0.99
N SER A 214 3.09 -4.76 0.27
CA SER A 214 4.46 -4.40 0.68
C SER A 214 4.49 -3.43 1.87
N ILE A 215 3.45 -2.62 2.07
CA ILE A 215 3.36 -1.62 3.14
C ILE A 215 2.52 -2.13 4.31
N THR A 216 1.32 -2.63 4.05
CA THR A 216 0.35 -2.95 5.11
C THR A 216 0.79 -4.14 5.96
N ARG A 217 1.42 -5.16 5.38
CA ARG A 217 1.88 -6.33 6.15
C ARG A 217 2.99 -5.99 7.16
N PRO A 218 4.09 -5.32 6.77
CA PRO A 218 5.11 -4.93 7.76
C PRO A 218 4.59 -3.96 8.82
N VAL A 219 3.68 -3.04 8.44
CA VAL A 219 3.00 -2.15 9.40
C VAL A 219 2.16 -2.95 10.40
N GLN A 220 1.39 -3.93 9.95
CA GLN A 220 0.62 -4.82 10.84
C GLN A 220 1.53 -5.59 11.81
N SER A 221 2.70 -6.06 11.36
CA SER A 221 3.68 -6.71 12.25
C SER A 221 4.21 -5.75 13.32
N ALA A 222 4.50 -4.49 12.96
CA ALA A 222 4.93 -3.48 13.92
C ALA A 222 3.83 -3.17 14.96
N VAL A 223 2.58 -3.04 14.52
CA VAL A 223 1.42 -2.86 15.39
C VAL A 223 1.23 -4.06 16.33
N ALA A 224 1.41 -5.28 15.83
CA ALA A 224 1.30 -6.49 16.64
C ALA A 224 2.37 -6.54 17.74
N LEU A 225 3.62 -6.18 17.42
CA LEU A 225 4.71 -6.08 18.42
C LEU A 225 4.38 -5.02 19.48
N ALA A 226 3.95 -3.84 19.07
CA ALA A 226 3.58 -2.77 20.00
C ALA A 226 2.43 -3.19 20.94
N ARG A 227 1.42 -3.92 20.43
CA ARG A 227 0.34 -4.46 21.26
C ARG A 227 0.83 -5.49 22.28
N ARG A 228 1.79 -6.36 21.93
CA ARG A 228 2.37 -7.32 22.88
C ARG A 228 3.14 -6.61 24.00
N VAL A 229 3.97 -5.63 23.64
CA VAL A 229 4.68 -4.79 24.61
C VAL A 229 3.71 -4.07 25.53
N ALA A 230 2.63 -3.50 25.00
CA ALA A 230 1.59 -2.85 25.79
C ALA A 230 0.85 -3.82 26.73
N ALA A 231 0.75 -5.10 26.37
CA ALA A 231 0.20 -6.16 27.22
C ALA A 231 1.21 -6.73 28.24
N GLY A 232 2.44 -6.23 28.28
CA GLY A 232 3.51 -6.71 29.17
C GLY A 232 4.25 -7.95 28.68
N ASP A 233 3.94 -8.46 27.48
CA ASP A 233 4.70 -9.55 26.87
C ASP A 233 5.95 -9.00 26.16
N LEU A 234 7.09 -9.10 26.85
CA LEU A 234 8.39 -8.65 26.37
C LEU A 234 9.23 -9.78 25.75
N THR A 235 8.66 -10.98 25.59
CA THR A 235 9.39 -12.16 25.09
C THR A 235 9.58 -12.16 23.57
N SER A 236 8.85 -11.30 22.86
CA SER A 236 8.82 -11.27 21.40
C SER A 236 10.10 -10.68 20.80
N ARG A 237 10.75 -11.42 19.90
CA ARG A 237 11.85 -10.92 19.08
C ARG A 237 11.32 -10.49 17.70
N SER A 238 11.71 -9.29 17.27
CA SER A 238 11.41 -8.79 15.93
C SER A 238 12.69 -8.78 15.12
N GLU A 239 12.81 -9.73 14.19
CA GLU A 239 13.89 -9.77 13.22
C GLU A 239 13.37 -9.18 11.91
N THR A 240 13.76 -7.95 11.61
CA THR A 240 13.50 -7.33 10.31
C THR A 240 14.81 -7.08 9.58
N HIS A 241 14.83 -7.43 8.30
CA HIS A 241 15.95 -7.15 7.39
C HIS A 241 15.64 -6.00 6.44
N ALA A 242 14.47 -5.37 6.58
CA ALA A 242 14.09 -4.22 5.78
C ALA A 242 14.89 -2.99 6.21
N ARG A 243 15.33 -2.19 5.22
CA ARG A 243 16.06 -0.94 5.43
C ARG A 243 15.25 0.32 5.10
N ASP A 244 13.96 0.15 4.80
CA ASP A 244 13.03 1.24 4.57
C ASP A 244 12.51 1.82 5.90
N GLU A 245 11.64 2.84 5.83
CA GLU A 245 11.09 3.48 7.02
C GLU A 245 10.33 2.51 7.93
N ILE A 246 9.71 1.45 7.38
CA ILE A 246 9.03 0.43 8.20
C ILE A 246 10.05 -0.48 8.89
N GLY A 247 11.14 -0.83 8.21
CA GLY A 247 12.26 -1.55 8.83
C GLY A 247 12.88 -0.77 9.98
N VAL A 248 13.11 0.54 9.79
CA VAL A 248 13.57 1.44 10.86
C VAL A 248 12.57 1.47 12.02
N LEU A 249 11.27 1.61 11.75
CA LEU A 249 10.23 1.57 12.79
C LEU A 249 10.24 0.26 13.58
N GLN A 250 10.31 -0.88 12.89
CA GLN A 250 10.34 -2.21 13.51
C GLN A 250 11.59 -2.42 14.37
N ASN A 251 12.77 -2.00 13.89
CA ASN A 251 14.01 -2.06 14.67
C ASN A 251 13.92 -1.19 15.93
N THR A 252 13.42 0.04 15.81
CA THR A 252 13.23 0.93 16.97
C THR A 252 12.27 0.33 18.01
N LEU A 253 11.18 -0.32 17.58
CA LEU A 253 10.27 -1.03 18.48
C LEU A 253 10.94 -2.26 19.14
N ALA A 254 11.81 -2.97 18.41
CA ALA A 254 12.58 -4.08 18.95
C ALA A 254 13.57 -3.62 20.03
N ASP A 255 14.28 -2.51 19.79
CA ASP A 255 15.20 -1.90 20.75
C ASP A 255 14.47 -1.44 22.02
N MET A 256 13.27 -0.85 21.87
CA MET A 256 12.41 -0.48 22.99
C MET A 256 12.00 -1.71 23.80
N ASN A 257 11.57 -2.79 23.14
CA ASN A 257 11.21 -4.04 23.83
C ASN A 257 12.41 -4.62 24.60
N ALA A 258 13.60 -4.66 23.99
CA ALA A 258 14.80 -5.16 24.64
C ALA A 258 15.17 -4.36 25.89
N LYS A 259 15.07 -3.02 25.83
CA LYS A 259 15.33 -2.15 27.00
C LYS A 259 14.30 -2.37 28.11
N LEU A 260 13.02 -2.46 27.78
CA LEU A 260 11.97 -2.77 28.77
C LEU A 260 12.18 -4.14 29.41
N HIS A 261 12.56 -5.15 28.62
CA HIS A 261 12.85 -6.49 29.13
C HIS A 261 14.00 -6.47 30.14
N GLY A 262 15.07 -5.72 29.83
CA GLY A 262 16.20 -5.51 30.75
C GLY A 262 15.79 -4.84 32.05
N LEU A 263 14.97 -3.78 31.98
CA LEU A 263 14.45 -3.08 33.17
C LEU A 263 13.60 -4.00 34.06
N VAL A 264 12.64 -4.73 33.48
CA VAL A 264 11.79 -5.67 34.24
C VAL A 264 12.61 -6.80 34.86
N THR A 265 13.61 -7.32 34.13
CA THR A 265 14.52 -8.33 34.65
C THR A 265 15.34 -7.80 35.83
N GLY A 266 15.86 -6.58 35.73
CA GLY A 266 16.57 -5.91 36.83
C GLY A 266 15.70 -5.72 38.06
N ILE A 267 14.45 -5.26 37.89
CA ILE A 267 13.47 -5.11 38.97
C ILE A 267 13.20 -6.46 39.63
N ARG A 268 13.01 -7.53 38.86
CA ARG A 268 12.76 -8.88 39.39
C ARG A 268 13.95 -9.40 40.20
N SER A 269 15.18 -9.21 39.71
CA SER A 269 16.38 -9.60 40.44
C SER A 269 16.54 -8.81 41.74
N GLY A 270 16.26 -7.49 41.71
CA GLY A 270 16.25 -6.65 42.90
C GLY A 270 15.21 -7.09 43.93
N ALA A 271 13.99 -7.41 43.49
CA ALA A 271 12.94 -7.93 44.36
C ALA A 271 13.34 -9.28 44.99
N HIS A 272 14.00 -10.17 44.24
CA HIS A 272 14.54 -11.42 44.78
C HIS A 272 15.61 -11.19 45.83
N ALA A 273 16.54 -10.26 45.60
CA ALA A 273 17.56 -9.92 46.58
C ALA A 273 16.95 -9.36 47.87
N ILE A 274 15.93 -8.49 47.75
CA ILE A 274 15.17 -7.99 48.91
C ILE A 274 14.49 -9.14 49.64
N ALA A 275 13.82 -10.05 48.94
CA ALA A 275 13.15 -11.19 49.56
C ALA A 275 14.13 -12.10 50.33
N THR A 276 15.31 -12.38 49.76
CA THR A 276 16.37 -13.14 50.44
C THR A 276 16.86 -12.40 51.68
N ALA A 277 17.19 -11.11 51.57
CA ALA A 277 17.64 -10.31 52.71
C ALA A 277 16.57 -10.23 53.81
N SER A 278 15.28 -10.10 53.45
CA SER A 278 14.17 -10.14 54.41
C SER A 278 14.08 -11.50 55.12
N SER A 279 14.33 -12.61 54.42
CA SER A 279 14.36 -13.95 55.03
C SER A 279 15.55 -14.12 55.99
N GLU A 280 16.72 -13.59 55.65
CA GLU A 280 17.91 -13.59 56.52
C GLU A 280 17.67 -12.73 57.78
N ILE A 281 17.06 -11.54 57.62
CA ILE A 281 16.65 -10.69 58.75
C ILE A 281 15.67 -11.43 59.66
N ALA A 282 14.66 -12.11 59.08
CA ALA A 282 13.68 -12.86 59.86
C ALA A 282 14.35 -14.00 60.67
N ALA A 283 15.27 -14.74 60.06
CA ALA A 283 16.03 -15.78 60.74
C ALA A 283 16.94 -15.21 61.85
N GLY A 284 17.64 -14.10 61.57
CA GLY A 284 18.47 -13.41 62.56
C GLY A 284 17.65 -12.86 63.73
N ASN A 285 16.44 -12.37 63.47
CA ASN A 285 15.54 -11.89 64.52
C ASN A 285 15.03 -13.05 65.41
N LEU A 286 14.83 -14.24 64.84
CA LEU A 286 14.46 -15.44 65.60
C LEU A 286 15.61 -15.90 66.52
N ASP A 287 16.85 -15.94 66.00
CA ASP A 287 18.05 -16.26 66.80
C ASP A 287 18.24 -15.25 67.95
N LEU A 288 18.11 -13.95 67.64
CA LEU A 288 18.20 -12.90 68.65
C LEU A 288 17.13 -13.08 69.73
N SER A 289 15.88 -13.35 69.35
CA SER A 289 14.79 -13.62 70.29
C SER A 289 15.12 -14.80 71.22
N SER A 290 15.60 -15.92 70.66
CA SER A 290 16.00 -17.10 71.44
C SER A 290 17.15 -16.80 72.41
N ARG A 291 18.15 -16.03 71.97
CA ARG A 291 19.26 -15.59 72.84
C ARG A 291 18.79 -14.64 73.93
N THR A 292 17.84 -13.76 73.65
CA THR A 292 17.22 -12.89 74.64
C THR A 292 16.44 -13.69 75.68
N GLU A 293 15.68 -14.72 75.27
CA GLU A 293 15.00 -15.66 76.19
C GLU A 293 15.99 -16.42 77.07
N GLN A 294 17.08 -16.96 76.48
CA GLN A 294 18.12 -17.65 77.24
C GLN A 294 18.82 -16.70 78.24
N GLN A 295 19.14 -15.49 77.81
CA GLN A 295 19.75 -14.48 78.67
C GLN A 295 18.83 -14.08 79.83
N ALA A 296 17.52 -13.94 79.57
CA ALA A 296 16.54 -13.70 80.62
C ALA A 296 16.51 -14.85 81.65
N SER A 297 16.56 -16.10 81.19
CA SER A 297 16.61 -17.28 82.07
C SER A 297 17.90 -17.34 82.91
N SER A 298 19.08 -17.05 82.32
CA SER A 298 20.33 -16.98 83.08
C SER A 298 20.33 -15.84 84.12
N LEU A 299 19.67 -14.72 83.80
CA LEU A 299 19.46 -13.62 84.74
C LEU A 299 18.56 -14.03 85.92
N GLU A 300 17.51 -14.80 85.65
CA GLU A 300 16.63 -15.38 86.67
C GLU A 300 17.38 -16.34 87.60
N GLU A 301 18.21 -17.24 87.04
CA GLU A 301 19.08 -18.14 87.82
C GLU A 301 20.12 -17.37 88.66
N THR A 302 20.69 -16.30 88.09
CA THR A 302 21.61 -15.42 88.83
C THR A 302 20.89 -14.72 89.98
N ALA A 303 19.65 -14.26 89.76
CA ALA A 303 18.85 -13.62 90.80
C ALA A 303 18.53 -14.61 91.94
N SER A 304 18.16 -15.85 91.61
CA SER A 304 17.91 -16.91 92.59
C SER A 304 19.19 -17.28 93.36
N SER A 305 20.33 -17.40 92.69
CA SER A 305 21.62 -17.64 93.34
C SER A 305 22.03 -16.50 94.27
N MET A 306 21.70 -15.25 93.91
CA MET A 306 21.90 -14.08 94.77
C MET A 306 21.00 -14.13 96.01
N GLU A 307 19.75 -14.61 95.90
CA GLU A 307 18.88 -14.82 97.07
C GLU A 307 19.44 -15.88 98.02
N GLU A 308 19.94 -17.00 97.50
CA GLU A 308 20.56 -18.06 98.30
C GLU A 308 21.88 -17.59 98.96
N LEU A 309 22.71 -16.86 98.20
CA LEU A 309 23.92 -16.23 98.75
C LEU A 309 23.57 -15.24 99.86
N ASN A 310 22.55 -14.40 99.67
CA ASN A 310 22.12 -13.45 100.68
C ASN A 310 21.63 -14.16 101.95
N SER A 311 20.91 -15.28 101.80
CA SER A 311 20.51 -16.15 102.92
C SER A 311 21.74 -16.70 103.66
N THR A 312 22.72 -17.23 102.93
CA THR A 312 23.96 -17.78 103.51
C THR A 312 24.80 -16.71 104.20
N VAL A 313 24.89 -15.50 103.64
CA VAL A 313 25.59 -14.36 104.24
C VAL A 313 24.88 -13.93 105.53
N SER A 314 23.54 -13.87 105.52
CA SER A 314 22.75 -13.62 106.72
C SER A 314 23.04 -14.66 107.80
N GLN A 315 23.06 -15.95 107.44
CA GLN A 315 23.36 -17.02 108.37
C GLN A 315 24.81 -16.99 108.89
N ASN A 316 25.79 -16.64 108.05
CA ASN A 316 27.17 -16.44 108.47
C ASN A 316 27.32 -15.26 109.44
N ALA A 317 26.56 -14.17 109.23
CA ALA A 317 26.53 -13.05 110.16
C ALA A 317 25.97 -13.46 111.53
N ASP A 318 24.93 -14.28 111.56
CA ASP A 318 24.36 -14.84 112.80
C ASP A 318 25.34 -15.80 113.50
N ASN A 319 25.99 -16.68 112.74
CA ASN A 319 27.04 -17.57 113.25
C ASN A 319 28.22 -16.78 113.84
N ALA A 320 28.67 -15.72 113.17
CA ALA A 320 29.73 -14.84 113.68
C ALA A 320 29.30 -14.13 114.97
N ARG A 321 28.04 -13.68 115.08
CA ARG A 321 27.47 -13.17 116.34
C ARG A 321 27.48 -14.21 117.44
N GLN A 322 27.03 -15.44 117.17
CA GLN A 322 27.05 -16.52 118.16
C GLN A 322 28.48 -16.87 118.60
N ALA A 323 29.42 -16.99 117.67
CA ALA A 323 30.82 -17.25 117.96
C ALA A 323 31.44 -16.14 118.81
N SER A 324 31.12 -14.87 118.53
CA SER A 324 31.54 -13.72 119.33
C SER A 324 31.00 -13.79 120.76
N MET A 325 29.73 -14.18 120.95
CA MET A 325 29.16 -14.39 122.27
C MET A 325 29.84 -15.53 123.03
N LEU A 326 30.10 -16.66 122.36
CA LEU A 326 30.82 -17.80 122.93
C LEU A 326 32.25 -17.42 123.34
N ALA A 327 32.98 -16.70 122.49
CA ALA A 327 34.33 -16.22 122.80
C ALA A 327 34.34 -15.25 123.99
N THR A 328 33.33 -14.38 124.08
CA THR A 328 33.15 -13.47 125.23
C THR A 328 32.91 -14.26 126.52
N SER A 329 32.05 -15.27 126.48
CA SER A 329 31.78 -16.15 127.62
C SER A 329 33.02 -16.96 128.04
N ALA A 330 33.76 -17.52 127.08
CA ALA A 330 35.01 -18.24 127.35
C ALA A 330 36.07 -17.31 127.96
N SER A 331 36.18 -16.07 127.49
CA SER A 331 37.07 -15.05 128.05
C SER A 331 36.68 -14.70 129.50
N GLU A 332 35.38 -14.63 129.81
CA GLU A 332 34.89 -14.43 131.18
C GLU A 332 35.27 -15.61 132.11
N VAL A 333 35.12 -16.85 131.63
CA VAL A 333 35.53 -18.06 132.38
C VAL A 333 37.05 -18.08 132.60
N ALA A 334 37.84 -17.75 131.57
CA ALA A 334 39.29 -17.62 131.68
C ALA A 334 39.70 -16.52 132.67
N GLY A 335 38.97 -15.39 132.69
CA GLY A 335 39.13 -14.32 133.67
C GLY A 335 38.90 -14.80 135.11
N ARG A 336 37.82 -15.56 135.35
CA ARG A 336 37.58 -16.20 136.67
C ARG A 336 38.66 -17.22 137.02
N GLY A 337 39.13 -18.00 136.05
CA GLY A 337 40.26 -18.92 136.22
C GLY A 337 41.55 -18.20 136.61
N GLY A 338 41.81 -17.03 136.03
CA GLY A 338 42.96 -16.18 136.40
C GLY A 338 42.95 -15.74 137.86
N VAL A 339 41.78 -15.42 138.42
CA VAL A 339 41.62 -15.10 139.86
C VAL A 339 41.97 -16.30 140.74
N VAL A 340 41.52 -17.50 140.36
CA VAL A 340 41.82 -18.74 141.10
C VAL A 340 43.32 -19.05 141.06
N VAL A 341 43.98 -18.90 139.92
CA VAL A 341 45.43 -19.12 139.80
C VAL A 341 46.21 -18.10 140.63
N ALA A 342 45.80 -16.82 140.64
CA ALA A 342 46.41 -15.81 141.50
C ALA A 342 46.31 -16.18 142.99
N GLN A 343 45.17 -16.71 143.43
CA GLN A 343 44.95 -17.16 144.81
C GLN A 343 45.84 -18.37 145.18
N VAL A 344 46.14 -19.25 144.22
CA VAL A 344 47.11 -20.36 144.40
C VAL A 344 48.55 -19.85 144.53
N VAL A 345 48.93 -18.82 143.77
CA VAL A 345 50.27 -18.20 143.87
C VAL A 345 50.47 -17.54 145.23
N ASP A 346 49.47 -16.81 145.74
CA ASP A 346 49.51 -16.25 147.11
C ASP A 346 49.62 -17.35 148.17
N THR A 347 48.92 -18.46 147.98
CA THR A 347 49.02 -19.62 148.88
C THR A 347 50.44 -20.23 148.85
N MET A 348 51.06 -20.35 147.66
CA MET A 348 52.44 -20.80 147.51
C MET A 348 53.46 -19.83 148.11
N ALA A 349 53.22 -18.51 148.02
CA ALA A 349 54.05 -17.51 148.69
C ALA A 349 53.98 -17.65 150.22
N SER A 350 52.79 -17.90 150.75
CA SER A 350 52.55 -18.17 152.18
C SER A 350 53.26 -19.45 152.67
N ILE A 351 53.29 -20.50 151.84
CA ILE A 351 54.04 -21.74 152.11
C ILE A 351 55.55 -21.49 152.10
N ASN A 352 56.05 -20.70 151.16
CA ASN A 352 57.47 -20.35 151.06
C ASN A 352 57.94 -19.51 152.26
N GLU A 353 57.11 -18.57 152.72
CA GLU A 353 57.38 -17.80 153.93
C GLU A 353 57.37 -18.68 155.19
N SER A 354 56.41 -19.61 155.29
CA SER A 354 56.36 -20.59 156.37
C SER A 354 57.57 -21.52 156.37
N SER A 355 58.07 -21.92 155.19
CA SER A 355 59.27 -22.74 155.04
C SER A 355 60.55 -22.00 155.43
N LYS A 356 60.65 -20.68 155.16
CA LYS A 356 61.74 -19.83 155.65
C LYS A 356 61.78 -19.73 157.17
N LYS A 357 60.60 -19.61 157.80
CA LYS A 357 60.47 -19.64 159.28
C LYS A 357 60.93 -20.97 159.88
N ILE A 358 60.73 -22.08 159.19
CA ILE A 358 61.27 -23.39 159.61
C ILE A 358 62.80 -23.43 159.48
N ALA A 359 63.37 -22.86 158.41
CA ALA A 359 64.83 -22.81 158.22
C ALA A 359 65.55 -21.99 159.31
N ASP A 360 64.98 -20.86 159.74
CA ASP A 360 65.53 -20.03 160.83
C ASP A 360 65.52 -20.76 162.20
N ILE A 361 64.68 -21.78 162.40
CA ILE A 361 64.64 -22.57 163.65
C ILE A 361 65.76 -23.63 163.70
N ILE A 362 66.26 -24.10 162.54
CA ILE A 362 67.25 -25.19 162.45
C ILE A 362 68.70 -24.65 162.45
N GLY A 363 68.90 -23.35 162.23
CA GLY A 363 70.20 -22.69 162.29
C GLY A 363 70.56 -22.13 163.67
N VAL A 364 70.71 -22.99 164.70
CA VAL A 364 71.29 -22.65 166.02
C VAL A 364 72.32 -23.70 166.40
#